data_AF-A0AAA9ZWR8-F1
#
_entry.id   AF-A0AAA9ZWR8-F1
#
_cell.length_a   1.000
_cell.length_b   1.000
_cell.length_c   1.000
_cell.angle_alpha   90.00
_cell.angle_beta   90.00
_cell.angle_gamma   90.00
#
_symmetry.space_group_name_H-M   'P 1'
#
loop_
_entity.id
_entity.type
_entity.pdbx_description
1 polymer ?
#
loop_
_entity_poly.entity_id
_entity_poly.type
_entity_poly.pdbx_seq_one_letter_code
_entity_poly.pdbx_strand_id
1 'polypeptide(L)'
;MTDTEPFQIPIDLGSLPKVFKKGIEIWYNFSFIPSSYIAASNFLSIYLAMIGLRAELRIAHDSISNIPNKVKYLNSIDGKDELFEQKKEFWIDLHSELKQSIQHHVEVLINLNILKNVTNLSFMLLYYMTMILIAAGVLIVIFNPVVDVFYVFAIDYTFRYVLECFVFCYTVSSLNATHFAIGEALVHQSWISKLRFSKQYGEQYRAVRAGILMELMESQRNLGINCGGMFELTLEKFTRIINTSYSLTMFLWTFRK
;
A
#
# COMPACT_ATOMS: atom_id res chain seq x y z
N MET A 1 6.59 -26.76 39.89
CA MET A 1 7.80 -26.77 39.04
C MET A 1 7.83 -28.11 38.35
N THR A 2 7.20 -28.17 37.20
CA THR A 2 7.31 -29.30 36.26
C THR A 2 7.99 -28.70 35.04
N ASP A 3 9.15 -29.26 34.69
CA ASP A 3 9.92 -28.92 33.50
C ASP A 3 9.05 -29.14 32.26
N THR A 4 8.31 -28.11 31.86
CA THR A 4 7.67 -28.05 30.54
C THR A 4 8.74 -27.64 29.56
N GLU A 5 9.32 -28.64 28.89
CA GLU A 5 10.18 -28.42 27.74
C GLU A 5 9.41 -27.56 26.70
N PRO A 6 10.03 -26.52 26.11
CA PRO A 6 9.39 -25.44 25.34
C PRO A 6 8.64 -25.86 24.05
N PHE A 7 8.47 -27.15 23.80
CA PHE A 7 8.01 -27.70 22.53
C PHE A 7 6.99 -28.85 22.65
N GLN A 8 6.47 -29.14 23.84
CA GLN A 8 5.45 -30.17 23.98
C GLN A 8 4.09 -29.71 23.43
N ILE A 9 3.48 -30.57 22.61
CA ILE A 9 2.16 -30.36 22.02
C ILE A 9 1.13 -30.21 23.16
N PRO A 10 0.26 -29.19 23.15
CA PRO A 10 -0.71 -28.91 24.22
C PRO A 10 -1.88 -29.92 24.29
N ILE A 11 -1.80 -31.03 23.55
CA ILE A 11 -2.83 -32.07 23.47
C ILE A 11 -2.29 -33.33 24.12
N ASP A 12 -2.99 -33.84 25.12
CA ASP A 12 -2.57 -35.05 25.84
C ASP A 12 -2.82 -36.30 24.98
N LEU A 13 -1.79 -36.73 24.22
CA LEU A 13 -1.83 -37.89 23.33
C LEU A 13 -1.64 -39.23 24.09
N GLY A 14 -2.31 -39.39 25.23
CA GLY A 14 -2.14 -40.53 26.16
C GLY A 14 -2.43 -41.92 25.56
N SER A 15 -3.12 -41.99 24.42
CA SER A 15 -3.50 -43.25 23.75
C SER A 15 -2.50 -43.74 22.69
N LEU A 16 -1.43 -42.98 22.39
CA LEU A 16 -0.53 -43.29 21.26
C LEU A 16 0.82 -43.89 21.69
N PRO A 17 1.41 -44.79 20.87
CA PRO A 17 2.73 -45.35 21.13
C PRO A 17 3.81 -44.25 21.27
N LYS A 18 4.75 -44.43 22.21
CA LYS A 18 5.82 -43.43 22.50
C LYS A 18 6.62 -43.00 21.26
N VAL A 19 6.85 -43.92 20.32
CA VAL A 19 7.56 -43.65 19.05
C VAL A 19 6.74 -42.72 18.14
N PHE A 20 5.42 -42.91 18.12
CA PHE A 20 4.51 -42.07 17.34
C PHE A 20 4.40 -40.67 17.95
N LYS A 21 4.33 -40.55 19.29
CA LYS A 21 4.36 -39.26 19.99
C LYS A 21 5.61 -38.45 19.64
N LYS A 22 6.80 -39.07 19.72
CA LYS A 22 8.07 -38.42 19.36
C LYS A 22 8.12 -38.03 17.88
N GLY A 23 7.53 -38.85 17.00
CA GLY A 23 7.40 -38.54 15.58
C GLY A 23 6.53 -37.30 15.32
N ILE A 24 5.36 -37.19 15.98
CA ILE A 24 4.46 -36.03 15.86
C ILE A 24 5.14 -34.77 16.40
N GLU A 25 5.83 -34.85 17.53
CA GLU A 25 6.51 -33.71 18.14
C GLU A 25 7.65 -33.17 17.26
N ILE A 26 8.46 -34.06 16.68
CA ILE A 26 9.47 -33.68 15.68
C ILE A 26 8.80 -33.05 14.45
N TRP A 27 7.70 -33.63 13.97
CA TRP A 27 6.97 -33.10 12.80
C TRP A 27 6.35 -31.72 13.05
N TYR A 28 5.75 -31.53 14.23
CA TYR A 28 5.18 -30.25 14.67
C TYR A 28 6.26 -29.15 14.73
N ASN A 29 7.37 -29.43 15.41
CA ASN A 29 8.50 -28.49 15.49
C ASN A 29 9.13 -28.22 14.13
N PHE A 30 9.25 -29.27 13.29
CA PHE A 30 9.77 -29.13 11.93
C PHE A 30 8.83 -28.33 11.03
N SER A 31 7.51 -28.37 11.23
CA SER A 31 6.55 -27.61 10.41
C SER A 31 6.55 -26.11 10.69
N PHE A 32 6.95 -25.68 11.90
CA PHE A 32 6.91 -24.28 12.33
C PHE A 32 7.99 -23.40 11.67
N ILE A 33 9.18 -23.95 11.48
CA ILE A 33 10.30 -23.20 10.89
C ILE A 33 10.05 -22.87 9.41
N PRO A 34 9.64 -23.81 8.54
CA PRO A 34 9.28 -23.52 7.17
C PRO A 34 8.06 -22.61 7.05
N SER A 35 7.04 -22.75 7.92
CA SER A 35 5.83 -21.93 7.83
C SER A 35 6.11 -20.45 8.10
N SER A 36 6.95 -20.15 9.10
CA SER A 36 7.36 -18.77 9.41
C SER A 36 8.14 -18.14 8.26
N TYR A 37 9.06 -18.91 7.64
CA TYR A 37 9.85 -18.49 6.48
C TYR A 37 8.99 -18.25 5.24
N ILE A 38 8.09 -19.18 4.91
CA ILE A 38 7.17 -19.06 3.77
C ILE A 38 6.29 -17.82 3.93
N ALA A 39 5.75 -17.59 5.13
CA ALA A 39 4.91 -16.42 5.38
C ALA A 39 5.70 -15.11 5.26
N ALA A 40 6.94 -15.05 5.77
CA ALA A 40 7.79 -13.87 5.61
C ALA A 40 8.17 -13.61 4.15
N SER A 41 8.43 -14.66 3.37
CA SER A 41 8.72 -14.57 1.93
C SER A 41 7.51 -14.04 1.14
N ASN A 42 6.31 -14.55 1.44
CA ASN A 42 5.07 -14.07 0.84
C ASN A 42 4.82 -12.59 1.15
N PHE A 43 4.99 -12.18 2.41
CA PHE A 43 4.92 -10.77 2.79
C PHE A 43 5.91 -9.92 1.99
N LEU A 44 7.18 -10.33 1.94
CA LEU A 44 8.24 -9.57 1.29
C LEU A 44 8.01 -9.43 -0.22
N SER A 45 7.56 -10.49 -0.90
CA SER A 45 7.30 -10.44 -2.34
C SER A 45 6.21 -9.42 -2.72
N ILE A 46 5.09 -9.39 -2.00
CA ILE A 46 4.00 -8.42 -2.23
C ILE A 46 4.49 -7.01 -1.87
N TYR A 47 5.22 -6.88 -0.76
CA TYR A 47 5.75 -5.60 -0.30
C TYR A 47 6.74 -4.98 -1.29
N LEU A 48 7.66 -5.78 -1.84
CA LEU A 48 8.61 -5.32 -2.87
C LEU A 48 7.90 -4.85 -4.14
N ALA A 49 6.87 -5.58 -4.61
CA ALA A 49 6.08 -5.17 -5.76
C ALA A 49 5.37 -3.83 -5.53
N MET A 50 4.81 -3.63 -4.33
CA MET A 50 4.15 -2.37 -3.94
C MET A 50 5.15 -1.20 -3.84
N ILE A 51 6.35 -1.44 -3.30
CA ILE A 51 7.42 -0.41 -3.28
C ILE A 51 7.87 -0.05 -4.69
N GLY A 52 8.08 -1.04 -5.56
CA GLY A 52 8.47 -0.80 -6.95
C GLY A 52 7.46 0.09 -7.65
N LEU A 53 6.17 -0.23 -7.51
CA LEU A 53 5.08 0.58 -8.06
C LEU A 53 5.04 2.00 -7.49
N ARG A 54 5.30 2.15 -6.18
CA ARG A 54 5.40 3.47 -5.55
C ARG A 54 6.59 4.27 -6.09
N ALA A 55 7.71 3.62 -6.37
CA ALA A 55 8.88 4.26 -6.96
C ALA A 55 8.56 4.75 -8.38
N GLU A 56 7.96 3.90 -9.23
CA GLU A 56 7.52 4.28 -10.58
C GLU A 56 6.51 5.43 -10.56
N LEU A 57 5.53 5.41 -9.64
CA LEU A 57 4.57 6.51 -9.49
C LEU A 57 5.25 7.82 -9.08
N ARG A 58 6.30 7.75 -8.25
CA ARG A 58 7.09 8.91 -7.86
C ARG A 58 7.93 9.45 -9.03
N ILE A 59 8.42 8.58 -9.90
CA ILE A 59 9.11 8.98 -11.13
C ILE A 59 8.12 9.68 -12.07
N ALA A 60 6.90 9.17 -12.22
CA ALA A 60 5.84 9.83 -12.99
C ALA A 60 5.51 11.23 -12.44
N HIS A 61 5.35 11.34 -11.11
CA HIS A 61 5.18 12.63 -10.44
C HIS A 61 6.33 13.61 -10.74
N ASP A 62 7.58 13.15 -10.59
CA ASP A 62 8.75 13.97 -10.86
C ASP A 62 8.84 14.39 -12.34
N SER A 63 8.50 13.50 -13.28
CA SER A 63 8.47 13.83 -14.71
C SER A 63 7.47 14.95 -15.00
N ILE A 64 6.27 14.91 -14.41
CA ILE A 64 5.24 15.93 -14.57
C ILE A 64 5.67 17.25 -13.92
N SER A 65 6.24 17.20 -12.71
CA SER A 65 6.74 18.38 -12.02
C SER A 65 7.91 19.05 -12.76
N ASN A 66 8.71 18.29 -13.51
CA ASN A 66 9.89 18.78 -14.23
C ASN A 66 9.61 19.19 -15.69
N ILE A 67 8.37 19.17 -16.16
CA ILE A 67 7.99 19.68 -17.49
C ILE A 67 8.54 21.10 -17.77
N PRO A 68 8.50 22.08 -16.84
CA PRO A 68 9.06 23.41 -17.07
C PRO A 68 10.55 23.41 -17.41
N ASN A 69 11.32 22.50 -16.79
CA ASN A 69 12.76 22.40 -16.98
C ASN A 69 13.12 21.73 -18.31
N LYS A 70 12.27 20.84 -18.81
CA LYS A 70 12.48 20.12 -20.08
C LYS A 70 12.12 20.97 -21.29
N VAL A 71 11.07 21.79 -21.19
CA VAL A 71 10.66 22.68 -22.28
C VAL A 71 11.39 24.02 -22.15
N LYS A 72 12.45 24.23 -22.94
CA LYS A 72 13.33 25.41 -22.90
C LYS A 72 12.60 26.76 -22.80
N TYR A 73 11.47 26.89 -23.49
CA TYR A 73 10.70 28.12 -23.56
C TYR A 73 9.70 28.32 -22.40
N LEU A 74 9.47 27.32 -21.54
CA LEU A 74 8.61 27.47 -20.36
C LEU A 74 9.31 28.29 -19.26
N ASN A 75 10.62 28.18 -19.10
CA ASN A 75 11.36 29.00 -18.13
C ASN A 75 11.40 30.48 -18.53
N SER A 76 11.41 30.81 -19.83
CA SER A 76 11.31 32.20 -20.30
C SER A 76 9.94 32.83 -20.07
N ILE A 77 8.89 32.03 -19.87
CA ILE A 77 7.55 32.52 -19.48
C ILE A 77 7.56 33.08 -18.03
N ASP A 78 8.56 32.72 -17.21
CA ASP A 78 8.73 33.25 -15.86
C ASP A 78 9.60 34.51 -15.80
N GLY A 79 10.39 34.76 -16.85
CA GLY A 79 11.11 36.02 -17.07
C GLY A 79 10.19 37.12 -17.60
N LYS A 80 10.49 38.38 -17.27
CA LYS A 80 9.78 39.60 -17.67
C LYS A 80 9.87 39.92 -19.18
N ASP A 81 9.86 38.92 -20.07
CA ASP A 81 9.84 39.15 -21.51
C ASP A 81 8.40 39.31 -21.98
N GLU A 82 8.02 40.55 -22.27
CA GLU A 82 6.66 40.96 -22.67
C GLU A 82 6.18 40.39 -24.02
N LEU A 83 7.00 39.56 -24.70
CA LEU A 83 6.66 38.96 -25.99
C LEU A 83 6.96 37.45 -26.03
N PHE A 84 6.25 36.66 -25.22
CA PHE A 84 6.21 35.21 -25.39
C PHE A 84 5.52 34.85 -26.72
N GLU A 85 6.31 34.78 -27.78
CA GLU A 85 5.91 34.26 -29.08
C GLU A 85 5.74 32.74 -28.97
N GLN A 86 4.48 32.29 -28.88
CA GLN A 86 4.08 30.87 -28.92
C GLN A 86 4.40 30.25 -30.29
N LYS A 87 5.68 30.00 -30.56
CA LYS A 87 6.14 29.39 -31.81
C LYS A 87 5.61 27.96 -31.94
N LYS A 88 5.55 27.46 -33.17
CA LYS A 88 5.16 26.06 -33.47
C LYS A 88 6.00 25.04 -32.69
N GLU A 89 7.29 25.30 -32.55
CA GLU A 89 8.26 24.45 -31.84
C GLU A 89 7.90 24.29 -30.36
N PHE A 90 7.50 25.38 -29.68
CA PHE A 90 7.03 25.35 -28.30
C PHE A 90 5.84 24.40 -28.10
N TRP A 91 4.84 24.47 -28.97
CA TRP A 91 3.66 23.61 -28.87
C TRP A 91 3.97 22.13 -29.13
N ILE A 92 4.92 21.84 -30.02
CA ILE A 92 5.38 20.48 -30.30
C ILE A 92 6.12 19.92 -29.08
N ASP A 93 7.06 20.67 -28.53
CA ASP A 93 7.84 20.25 -27.36
C ASP A 93 6.94 20.02 -26.14
N LEU A 94 6.06 20.99 -25.84
CA LEU A 94 5.12 20.89 -24.71
C LEU A 94 4.18 19.70 -24.86
N HIS A 95 3.61 19.51 -26.06
CA HIS A 95 2.71 18.38 -26.31
C HIS A 95 3.44 17.05 -26.20
N SER A 96 4.68 16.97 -26.69
CA SER A 96 5.51 15.76 -26.62
C SER A 96 5.83 15.37 -25.18
N GLU A 97 6.32 16.32 -24.37
CA GLU A 97 6.69 16.07 -22.96
C GLU A 97 5.48 15.73 -22.10
N LEU A 98 4.36 16.43 -22.30
CA LEU A 98 3.11 16.13 -21.60
C LEU A 98 2.61 14.74 -21.98
N LYS A 99 2.60 14.41 -23.28
CA LYS A 99 2.15 13.10 -23.76
C LYS A 99 3.03 11.99 -23.20
N GLN A 100 4.34 12.16 -23.20
CA GLN A 100 5.26 11.16 -22.64
C GLN A 100 5.03 10.95 -21.14
N SER A 101 4.85 12.03 -20.38
CA SER A 101 4.61 11.95 -18.93
C SER A 101 3.27 11.27 -18.60
N ILE A 102 2.20 11.61 -19.33
CA ILE A 102 0.89 10.97 -19.19
C ILE A 102 0.97 9.50 -19.58
N GLN A 103 1.65 9.16 -20.68
CA GLN A 103 1.80 7.76 -21.12
C GLN A 103 2.51 6.91 -20.07
N HIS A 104 3.57 7.44 -19.44
CA HIS A 104 4.25 6.75 -18.34
C HIS A 104 3.34 6.58 -17.13
N HIS A 105 2.57 7.61 -16.74
CA HIS A 105 1.60 7.47 -15.66
C HIS A 105 0.54 6.40 -15.95
N VAL A 106 0.01 6.36 -17.18
CA VAL A 106 -0.95 5.33 -17.61
C VAL A 106 -0.35 3.92 -17.52
N GLU A 107 0.91 3.74 -17.91
CA GLU A 107 1.61 2.46 -17.77
C GLU A 107 1.72 2.01 -16.31
N VAL A 108 2.04 2.93 -15.40
CA VAL A 108 2.05 2.66 -13.95
C VAL A 108 0.66 2.26 -13.46
N LEU A 109 -0.41 2.92 -13.92
CA LEU A 109 -1.78 2.57 -13.55
C LEU A 109 -2.21 1.20 -14.08
N ILE A 110 -1.76 0.81 -15.27
CA ILE A 110 -2.00 -0.53 -15.82
C ILE A 110 -1.32 -1.59 -14.94
N ASN A 111 -0.05 -1.37 -14.57
CA ASN A 111 0.69 -2.26 -13.68
C ASN A 111 0.05 -2.35 -12.30
N LEU A 112 -0.45 -1.22 -11.77
CA LEU A 112 -1.22 -1.18 -10.53
C LEU A 112 -2.47 -2.04 -10.62
N ASN A 113 -3.22 -1.98 -11.72
CA ASN A 113 -4.44 -2.76 -11.87
C ASN A 113 -4.17 -4.28 -11.91
N ILE A 114 -3.07 -4.69 -12.55
CA ILE A 114 -2.60 -6.08 -12.53
C ILE A 114 -2.27 -6.50 -11.10
N LEU A 115 -1.47 -5.70 -10.39
CA LEU A 115 -1.08 -5.98 -9.00
C LEU A 115 -2.30 -6.05 -8.09
N LYS A 116 -3.25 -5.13 -8.25
CA LYS A 116 -4.51 -5.11 -7.51
C LYS A 116 -5.28 -6.42 -7.68
N ASN A 117 -5.39 -6.93 -8.91
CA ASN A 117 -6.12 -8.18 -9.16
C ASN A 117 -5.45 -9.38 -8.49
N VAL A 118 -4.12 -9.45 -8.49
CA VAL A 118 -3.34 -10.52 -7.85
C VAL A 118 -3.40 -10.42 -6.32
N THR A 119 -3.36 -9.22 -5.77
CA THR A 119 -3.27 -8.98 -4.32
C THR A 119 -4.61 -8.87 -3.61
N ASN A 120 -5.72 -8.72 -4.34
CA ASN A 120 -7.06 -8.52 -3.80
C ASN A 120 -7.47 -9.59 -2.76
N LEU A 121 -7.23 -10.86 -3.10
CA LEU A 121 -7.53 -11.99 -2.22
C LEU A 121 -6.57 -12.05 -1.02
N SER A 122 -5.28 -11.82 -1.26
CA SER A 122 -4.24 -11.83 -0.23
C SER A 122 -4.47 -10.76 0.83
N PHE A 123 -4.86 -9.55 0.44
CA PHE A 123 -5.19 -8.47 1.38
C PHE A 123 -6.46 -8.76 2.17
N MET A 124 -7.47 -9.39 1.55
CA MET A 124 -8.66 -9.83 2.25
C MET A 124 -8.32 -10.87 3.33
N LEU A 125 -7.55 -11.91 2.96
CA LEU A 125 -7.10 -12.94 3.90
C LEU A 125 -6.27 -12.33 5.03
N LEU A 126 -5.31 -11.46 4.70
CA LEU A 126 -4.49 -10.78 5.69
C LEU A 126 -5.37 -10.01 6.70
N TYR A 127 -6.31 -9.20 6.22
CA TYR A 127 -7.17 -8.39 7.07
C TYR A 127 -7.98 -9.25 8.07
N TYR A 128 -8.65 -10.30 7.59
CA TYR A 128 -9.44 -11.17 8.47
C TYR A 128 -8.57 -12.02 9.40
N MET A 129 -7.40 -12.49 8.94
CA MET A 129 -6.46 -13.20 9.80
C MET A 129 -5.95 -12.29 10.93
N THR A 130 -5.61 -11.04 10.63
CA THR A 130 -5.22 -10.05 11.65
C THR A 130 -6.36 -9.82 12.65
N MET A 131 -7.62 -9.70 12.20
CA MET A 131 -8.78 -9.56 13.09
C MET A 131 -8.95 -10.77 14.03
N ILE A 132 -8.85 -11.99 13.51
CA ILE A 132 -8.98 -13.23 14.30
C ILE A 132 -7.83 -13.36 15.29
N LEU A 133 -6.59 -13.09 14.86
CA LEU A 133 -5.41 -13.17 15.71
C LEU A 133 -5.43 -12.13 16.82
N ILE A 134 -5.87 -10.90 16.53
CA ILE A 134 -6.07 -9.89 17.57
C ILE A 134 -7.11 -10.38 18.59
N ALA A 135 -8.26 -10.87 18.14
CA ALA A 135 -9.30 -11.38 19.05
C ALA A 135 -8.79 -12.55 19.92
N ALA A 136 -8.05 -13.49 19.32
CA ALA A 136 -7.41 -14.60 20.04
C ALA A 136 -6.36 -14.10 21.04
N GLY A 137 -5.53 -13.13 20.64
CA GLY A 137 -4.52 -12.51 21.51
C GLY A 137 -5.15 -11.83 22.72
N VAL A 138 -6.26 -11.11 22.55
CA VAL A 138 -6.99 -10.49 23.66
C VAL A 138 -7.52 -11.54 24.64
N LEU A 139 -8.11 -12.63 24.14
CA LEU A 139 -8.58 -13.73 24.99
C LEU A 139 -7.42 -14.38 25.76
N ILE A 140 -6.30 -14.65 25.07
CA ILE A 140 -5.11 -15.25 25.70
C ILE A 140 -4.62 -14.40 26.87
N VAL A 141 -4.48 -13.09 26.68
CA VAL A 141 -4.01 -12.15 27.71
C VAL A 141 -4.97 -12.08 28.90
N ILE A 142 -6.27 -12.18 28.65
CA ILE A 142 -7.29 -12.07 29.71
C ILE A 142 -7.47 -13.37 30.49
N PHE A 143 -7.34 -14.54 29.88
CA PHE A 143 -7.64 -15.81 30.56
C PHE A 143 -6.44 -16.46 31.25
N ASN A 144 -5.20 -16.13 30.87
CA ASN A 144 -4.01 -16.85 31.36
C ASN A 144 -3.03 -15.93 32.13
N PRO A 145 -2.84 -16.14 33.45
CA PRO A 145 -1.88 -15.38 34.24
C PRO A 145 -0.43 -15.92 34.19
N VAL A 146 -0.18 -17.05 33.49
CA VAL A 146 1.13 -17.70 33.45
C VAL A 146 1.70 -17.66 32.02
N VAL A 147 2.94 -17.18 31.91
CA VAL A 147 3.65 -17.07 30.62
C VAL A 147 4.35 -18.38 30.29
N ASP A 148 3.68 -19.19 29.49
CA ASP A 148 4.22 -20.37 28.79
C ASP A 148 4.72 -20.00 27.37
N VAL A 149 5.58 -20.84 26.80
CA VAL A 149 6.25 -20.68 25.50
C VAL A 149 5.24 -20.59 24.36
N PHE A 150 4.15 -21.35 24.43
CA PHE A 150 3.05 -21.27 23.47
C PHE A 150 2.45 -19.85 23.39
N TYR A 151 2.33 -19.16 24.52
CA TYR A 151 1.80 -17.79 24.54
C TYR A 151 2.77 -16.78 23.97
N VAL A 152 4.07 -16.97 24.21
CA VAL A 152 5.11 -16.13 23.60
C VAL A 152 5.02 -16.21 22.08
N PHE A 153 4.89 -17.42 21.51
CA PHE A 153 4.68 -17.59 20.07
C PHE A 153 3.36 -16.98 19.59
N ALA A 154 2.25 -17.19 20.30
CA ALA A 154 0.96 -16.61 19.92
C ALA A 154 0.99 -15.07 19.86
N ILE A 155 1.66 -14.44 20.82
CA ILE A 155 1.86 -12.98 20.86
C ILE A 155 2.76 -12.54 19.70
N ASP A 156 3.87 -13.24 19.45
CA ASP A 156 4.78 -12.95 18.33
C ASP A 156 4.06 -13.01 16.97
N TYR A 157 3.30 -14.09 16.72
CA TYR A 157 2.50 -14.22 15.51
C TYR A 157 1.46 -13.10 15.39
N THR A 158 0.73 -12.81 16.47
CA THR A 158 -0.27 -11.72 16.46
C THR A 158 0.40 -10.39 16.14
N PHE A 159 1.53 -10.08 16.78
CA PHE A 159 2.30 -8.86 16.52
C PHE A 159 2.76 -8.78 15.07
N ARG A 160 3.30 -9.88 14.51
CA ARG A 160 3.74 -9.93 13.11
C ARG A 160 2.61 -9.62 12.14
N TYR A 161 1.46 -10.29 12.27
CA TYR A 161 0.30 -10.07 11.38
C TYR A 161 -0.29 -8.66 11.51
N VAL A 162 -0.28 -8.08 12.72
CA VAL A 162 -0.68 -6.68 12.94
C VAL A 162 0.27 -5.74 12.22
N LEU A 163 1.58 -5.97 12.33
CA LEU A 163 2.61 -5.17 11.66
C LEU A 163 2.51 -5.29 10.13
N GLU A 164 2.34 -6.48 9.59
CA GLU A 164 2.16 -6.70 8.15
C GLU A 164 0.92 -5.94 7.64
N CYS A 165 -0.21 -6.05 8.34
CA CYS A 165 -1.44 -5.32 8.00
C CYS A 165 -1.22 -3.80 8.04
N PHE A 166 -0.54 -3.29 9.07
CA PHE A 166 -0.17 -1.87 9.16
C PHE A 166 0.69 -1.42 7.97
N VAL A 167 1.75 -2.16 7.65
CA VAL A 167 2.68 -1.81 6.55
C VAL A 167 1.96 -1.75 5.21
N PHE A 168 1.06 -2.69 4.91
CA PHE A 168 0.30 -2.63 3.67
C PHE A 168 -0.72 -1.49 3.66
N CYS A 169 -1.47 -1.28 4.76
CA CYS A 169 -2.40 -0.15 4.86
C CYS A 169 -1.68 1.19 4.69
N TYR A 170 -0.51 1.34 5.30
CA TYR A 170 0.34 2.52 5.15
C TYR A 170 0.83 2.70 3.71
N THR A 171 1.34 1.62 3.09
CA THR A 171 1.85 1.68 1.72
C THR A 171 0.76 2.05 0.72
N VAL A 172 -0.44 1.47 0.85
CA VAL A 172 -1.60 1.82 0.00
C VAL A 172 -2.01 3.27 0.21
N SER A 173 -2.14 3.73 1.45
CA SER A 173 -2.45 5.14 1.74
C SER A 173 -1.38 6.09 1.19
N SER A 174 -0.11 5.72 1.26
CA SER A 174 0.99 6.51 0.69
C SER A 174 0.97 6.53 -0.85
N LEU A 175 0.61 5.43 -1.50
CA LEU A 175 0.43 5.37 -2.95
C LEU A 175 -0.69 6.32 -3.40
N ASN A 176 -1.84 6.28 -2.72
CA ASN A 176 -2.96 7.18 -2.99
C ASN A 176 -2.57 8.65 -2.79
N ALA A 177 -1.83 8.97 -1.72
CA ALA A 177 -1.34 10.33 -1.50
C ALA A 177 -0.38 10.79 -2.60
N THR A 178 0.50 9.91 -3.08
CA THR A 178 1.43 10.23 -4.18
C THR A 178 0.69 10.43 -5.49
N HIS A 179 -0.34 9.63 -5.78
CA HIS A 179 -1.20 9.78 -6.95
C HIS A 179 -1.94 11.11 -6.94
N PHE A 180 -2.53 11.48 -5.81
CA PHE A 180 -3.20 12.77 -5.66
C PHE A 180 -2.23 13.95 -5.84
N ALA A 181 -1.00 13.82 -5.32
CA ALA A 181 0.04 14.82 -5.47
C ALA A 181 0.43 15.08 -6.94
N ILE A 182 0.25 14.11 -7.86
CA ILE A 182 0.50 14.33 -9.29
C ILE A 182 -0.43 15.42 -9.85
N GLY A 183 -1.73 15.31 -9.57
CA GLY A 183 -2.72 16.29 -10.00
C GLY A 183 -2.47 17.65 -9.37
N GLU A 184 -2.13 17.67 -8.08
CA GLU A 184 -1.80 18.89 -7.36
C GLU A 184 -0.54 19.58 -7.92
N ALA A 185 0.52 18.81 -8.17
CA ALA A 185 1.77 19.30 -8.75
C ALA A 185 1.57 19.83 -10.16
N LEU A 186 0.67 19.22 -10.95
CA LEU A 186 0.31 19.72 -12.27
C LEU A 186 -0.43 21.06 -12.17
N VAL A 187 -1.45 21.18 -11.32
CA VAL A 187 -2.27 22.41 -11.22
C VAL A 187 -1.47 23.61 -10.69
N HIS A 188 -0.52 23.38 -9.77
CA HIS A 188 0.29 24.46 -9.18
C HIS A 188 1.40 24.99 -10.12
N GLN A 189 1.53 24.45 -11.33
CA GLN A 189 2.51 24.93 -12.30
C GLN A 189 2.17 26.34 -12.82
N SER A 190 3.11 27.27 -12.71
CA SER A 190 2.92 28.68 -13.12
C SER A 190 2.60 28.85 -14.61
N TRP A 191 3.16 27.98 -15.47
CA TRP A 191 2.98 28.06 -16.91
C TRP A 191 1.55 27.74 -17.38
N ILE A 192 0.78 26.96 -16.62
CA ILE A 192 -0.60 26.61 -17.00
C ILE A 192 -1.47 27.87 -17.07
N SER A 193 -1.32 28.78 -16.12
CA SER A 193 -2.05 30.05 -16.08
C SER A 193 -1.66 31.02 -17.20
N LYS A 194 -0.45 30.86 -17.75
CA LYS A 194 0.14 31.76 -18.75
C LYS A 194 -0.09 31.29 -20.20
N LEU A 195 -0.68 30.11 -20.41
CA LEU A 195 -1.08 29.61 -21.73
C LEU A 195 -2.21 30.48 -22.34
N ARG A 196 -1.90 31.20 -23.42
CA ARG A 196 -2.87 31.99 -24.19
C ARG A 196 -3.40 31.22 -25.40
N PHE A 197 -4.68 31.42 -25.72
CA PHE A 197 -5.27 30.90 -26.94
C PHE A 197 -4.84 31.75 -28.14
N SER A 198 -4.32 31.09 -29.19
CA SER A 198 -4.02 31.71 -30.48
C SER A 198 -4.83 31.03 -31.58
N LYS A 199 -5.41 31.80 -32.52
CA LYS A 199 -6.17 31.27 -33.66
C LYS A 199 -5.32 30.32 -34.52
N GLN A 200 -4.02 30.57 -34.62
CA GLN A 200 -3.09 29.77 -35.42
C GLN A 200 -2.76 28.42 -34.77
N TYR A 201 -2.78 28.33 -33.44
CA TYR A 201 -2.42 27.13 -32.66
C TYR A 201 -3.59 26.59 -31.83
N GLY A 202 -4.82 26.86 -32.28
CA GLY A 202 -6.02 26.54 -31.51
C GLY A 202 -6.23 25.04 -31.27
N GLU A 203 -5.79 24.20 -32.21
CA GLU A 203 -5.85 22.73 -32.08
C GLU A 203 -4.86 22.22 -31.03
N GLN A 204 -3.62 22.68 -31.06
CA GLN A 204 -2.57 22.30 -30.11
C GLN A 204 -2.91 22.75 -28.70
N TYR A 205 -3.41 23.98 -28.55
CA TYR A 205 -3.87 24.51 -27.26
C TYR A 205 -4.98 23.62 -26.67
N ARG A 206 -5.96 23.21 -27.49
CA ARG A 206 -7.06 22.34 -27.04
C ARG A 206 -6.54 20.95 -26.67
N ALA A 207 -5.62 20.37 -27.45
CA ALA A 207 -5.04 19.07 -27.17
C ALA A 207 -4.27 19.04 -25.85
N VAL A 208 -3.41 20.05 -25.61
CA VAL A 208 -2.67 20.19 -24.34
C VAL A 208 -3.63 20.39 -23.17
N ARG A 209 -4.62 21.28 -23.31
CA ARG A 209 -5.62 21.52 -22.26
C ARG A 209 -6.45 20.27 -21.95
N ALA A 210 -6.84 19.51 -22.96
CA ALA A 210 -7.56 18.24 -22.79
C ALA A 210 -6.69 17.22 -22.03
N GLY A 211 -5.41 17.09 -22.38
CA GLY A 211 -4.47 16.21 -21.68
C GLY A 211 -4.30 16.57 -20.19
N ILE A 212 -4.13 17.85 -19.88
CA ILE A 212 -4.03 18.34 -18.49
C ILE A 212 -5.31 18.03 -17.71
N LEU A 213 -6.49 18.26 -18.31
CA LEU A 213 -7.76 18.01 -17.65
C LEU A 213 -8.00 16.51 -17.42
N MET A 214 -7.67 15.67 -18.39
CA MET A 214 -7.75 14.21 -18.24
C MET A 214 -6.85 13.73 -17.10
N GLU A 215 -5.60 14.17 -17.09
CA GLU A 215 -4.63 13.83 -16.05
C GLU A 215 -5.09 14.30 -14.65
N LEU A 216 -5.65 15.51 -14.56
CA LEU A 216 -6.24 16.01 -13.32
C LEU A 216 -7.44 15.19 -12.86
N MET A 217 -8.32 14.80 -13.77
CA MET A 217 -9.49 13.98 -13.44
C MET A 217 -9.09 12.58 -12.98
N GLU A 218 -8.08 11.98 -13.61
CA GLU A 218 -7.60 10.65 -13.23
C GLU A 218 -6.80 10.68 -11.92
N SER A 219 -5.88 11.63 -11.72
CA SER A 219 -5.11 11.77 -10.47
C SER A 219 -5.96 12.03 -9.22
N GLN A 220 -7.15 12.63 -9.38
CA GLN A 220 -8.10 12.82 -8.28
C GLN A 220 -8.87 11.55 -7.90
N ARG A 221 -8.83 10.50 -8.73
CA ARG A 221 -9.44 9.22 -8.38
C ARG A 221 -8.56 8.46 -7.40
N ASN A 222 -9.23 7.73 -6.52
CA ASN A 222 -8.57 6.80 -5.63
C ASN A 222 -8.11 5.57 -6.44
N LEU A 223 -6.89 5.07 -6.18
CA LEU A 223 -6.37 3.87 -6.88
C LEU A 223 -7.19 2.61 -6.51
N GLY A 224 -7.94 2.67 -5.40
CA GLY A 224 -8.95 1.70 -5.05
C GLY A 224 -8.37 0.31 -4.83
N ILE A 225 -7.21 0.20 -4.15
CA ILE A 225 -6.63 -1.08 -3.76
C ILE A 225 -7.54 -1.68 -2.69
N ASN A 226 -8.31 -2.69 -3.09
CA ASN A 226 -9.39 -3.26 -2.30
C ASN A 226 -9.00 -4.58 -1.65
N CYS A 227 -9.74 -4.95 -0.61
CA CYS A 227 -9.75 -6.26 0.03
C CYS A 227 -10.95 -7.06 -0.49
N GLY A 228 -10.75 -7.97 -1.43
CA GLY A 228 -11.81 -8.77 -2.06
C GLY A 228 -12.92 -7.95 -2.72
N GLY A 229 -12.68 -6.67 -3.05
CA GLY A 229 -13.72 -5.76 -3.54
C GLY A 229 -14.72 -5.25 -2.50
N MET A 230 -14.56 -5.59 -1.21
CA MET A 230 -15.50 -5.17 -0.16
C MET A 230 -15.20 -3.78 0.39
N PHE A 231 -13.92 -3.48 0.66
CA PHE A 231 -13.47 -2.19 1.16
C PHE A 231 -12.02 -1.93 0.77
N GLU A 232 -11.60 -0.67 0.78
CA GLU A 232 -10.22 -0.27 0.51
C GLU A 232 -9.30 -0.52 1.71
N LEU A 233 -8.09 -1.01 1.42
CA LEU A 233 -7.07 -1.23 2.44
C LEU A 233 -6.39 0.10 2.78
N THR A 234 -6.95 0.86 3.73
CA THR A 234 -6.40 2.17 4.13
C THR A 234 -5.96 2.20 5.59
N LEU A 235 -5.06 3.13 5.91
CA LEU A 235 -4.63 3.37 7.29
C LEU A 235 -5.81 3.67 8.23
N GLU A 236 -6.85 4.34 7.73
CA GLU A 236 -8.09 4.61 8.51
C GLU A 236 -8.78 3.30 8.94
N LYS A 237 -8.85 2.31 8.05
CA LYS A 237 -9.42 0.99 8.38
C LYS A 237 -8.58 0.25 9.42
N PHE A 238 -7.26 0.34 9.33
CA PHE A 238 -6.37 -0.22 10.33
C PHE A 238 -6.58 0.42 11.71
N THR A 239 -6.63 1.76 11.79
CA THR A 239 -6.93 2.47 13.05
C THR A 239 -8.26 2.03 13.64
N ARG A 240 -9.28 1.78 12.80
CA ARG A 240 -10.58 1.27 13.26
C ARG A 240 -10.48 -0.13 13.88
N ILE A 241 -9.67 -1.02 13.30
CA ILE A 241 -9.39 -2.35 13.88
C ILE A 241 -8.76 -2.21 15.26
N ILE A 242 -7.72 -1.38 15.39
CA ILE A 242 -6.99 -1.18 16.65
C ILE A 242 -7.88 -0.55 17.72
N ASN A 243 -8.70 0.44 17.37
CA ASN A 243 -9.64 1.05 18.31
C ASN A 243 -10.70 0.05 18.79
N THR A 244 -11.19 -0.79 17.88
CA THR A 244 -12.17 -1.83 18.20
C THR A 244 -11.54 -2.89 19.11
N SER A 245 -10.32 -3.33 18.82
CA SER A 245 -9.63 -4.32 19.64
C SER A 245 -9.28 -3.80 21.03
N TYR A 246 -8.83 -2.55 21.15
CA TYR A 246 -8.62 -1.89 22.43
C TYR A 246 -9.92 -1.82 23.24
N SER A 247 -11.01 -1.39 22.61
CA SER A 247 -12.33 -1.30 23.27
C SER A 247 -12.82 -2.67 23.74
N LEU A 248 -12.67 -3.72 22.92
CA LEU A 248 -13.00 -5.10 23.29
C LEU A 248 -12.15 -5.59 24.46
N THR A 249 -10.85 -5.30 24.44
CA THR A 249 -9.92 -5.66 25.52
C THR A 249 -10.34 -5.00 26.82
N MET A 250 -10.61 -3.69 26.81
CA MET A 250 -11.04 -2.94 27.98
C MET A 250 -12.40 -3.39 28.51
N PHE A 251 -13.34 -3.69 27.61
CA PHE A 251 -14.64 -4.25 27.97
C PHE A 251 -14.47 -5.59 28.68
N LEU A 252 -13.78 -6.55 28.06
CA LEU A 252 -13.54 -7.87 28.65
C LEU A 252 -12.75 -7.80 29.96
N TRP A 253 -11.78 -6.89 30.05
CA TRP A 253 -11.04 -6.63 31.29
C TRP A 253 -11.94 -6.17 32.43
N THR A 254 -12.96 -5.35 32.13
CA THR A 254 -13.95 -4.88 33.10
C THR A 254 -14.81 -6.05 33.61
N PHE A 255 -15.20 -7.01 32.76
CA PHE A 255 -15.97 -8.20 33.16
C PHE A 255 -15.15 -9.23 33.97
N ARG A 256 -13.83 -9.21 33.86
CA ARG A 256 -12.95 -10.10 34.64
C ARG A 256 -12.82 -9.64 36.10
N LYS A 257 -13.03 -8.35 36.39
CA LYS A 257 -12.90 -7.78 37.74
C LYS A 257 -14.16 -8.00 38.57
#